data_AF-A0A375H616-F1
#
_entry.id   AF-A0A375H616-F1
#
_cell.length_a   1.000
_cell.length_b   1.000
_cell.length_c   1.000
_cell.angle_alpha   90.00
_cell.angle_beta   90.00
_cell.angle_gamma   90.00
#
_symmetry.space_group_name_H-M   'P 1'
#
loop_
_entity.id
_entity.type
_entity.pdbx_description
1 polymer ?
#
loop_
_entity_poly.entity_id
_entity_poly.type
_entity_poly.pdbx_seq_one_letter_code
_entity_poly.pdbx_strand_id
1 'polypeptide(L)'
;MKKTIGCSALVFAMLTTTGHAENVSVLGAVDCGMWVKTRGDSLSGSLHQAWLFGFLSGANAAIGSSYGDPLHGISSDQAVVWVDNYCRNNPLSKLADAGSTLYRELVARKKAR
;
A
#
# COMPACT_ATOMS: atom_id res chain seq x y z
N MET A 1 24.88 42.34 35.52
CA MET A 1 24.94 40.88 35.70
C MET A 1 24.65 40.24 34.35
N LYS A 2 25.59 39.44 33.86
CA LYS A 2 25.71 38.97 32.49
C LYS A 2 25.52 37.44 32.53
N LYS A 3 24.88 36.90 31.49
CA LYS A 3 24.86 35.48 31.07
C LYS A 3 23.79 34.59 31.72
N THR A 4 22.75 34.27 30.94
CA THR A 4 22.19 32.91 30.74
C THR A 4 21.18 32.93 29.58
N ILE A 5 21.62 33.38 28.39
CA ILE A 5 20.93 33.07 27.13
C ILE A 5 21.93 32.25 26.34
N GLY A 6 21.80 30.93 26.38
CA GLY A 6 22.72 30.04 25.69
C GLY A 6 22.57 28.62 26.18
N CYS A 7 21.98 27.78 25.31
CA CYS A 7 22.13 26.32 25.21
C CYS A 7 20.83 25.52 25.11
N SER A 8 19.62 26.11 25.18
CA SER A 8 18.40 25.30 25.04
C SER A 8 17.97 25.02 23.59
N ALA A 9 18.59 25.64 22.58
CA ALA A 9 18.17 25.47 21.18
C ALA A 9 18.87 24.32 20.41
N LEU A 10 19.88 23.67 20.98
CA LEU A 10 20.74 22.72 20.24
C LEU A 10 20.39 21.23 20.43
N VAL A 11 19.46 20.88 21.32
CA VAL A 11 19.16 19.47 21.64
C VAL A 11 17.99 18.89 20.80
N PHE A 12 17.20 19.73 20.11
CA PHE A 12 16.00 19.28 19.40
C PHE A 12 16.22 18.78 17.96
N ALA A 13 17.45 18.79 17.44
CA ALA A 13 17.74 18.48 16.03
C ALA A 13 18.01 16.98 15.74
N MET A 14 17.99 16.07 16.72
CA MET A 14 18.45 14.68 16.54
C MET A 14 17.36 13.60 16.53
N LEU A 15 16.09 13.94 16.34
CA LEU A 15 14.97 12.97 16.31
C LEU A 15 14.33 12.83 14.91
N THR A 16 15.09 13.02 13.84
CA THR A 16 14.61 12.62 12.51
C THR A 16 14.71 11.10 12.40
N THR A 17 13.64 10.38 12.74
CA THR A 17 13.51 8.97 12.38
C THR A 17 13.58 8.87 10.86
N THR A 18 14.67 8.34 10.33
CA THR A 18 14.75 7.94 8.92
C THR A 18 13.77 6.79 8.74
N GLY A 19 12.57 7.10 8.24
CA GLY A 19 11.64 6.08 7.77
C GLY A 19 12.27 5.39 6.56
N HIS A 20 12.88 4.23 6.78
CA HIS A 20 13.32 3.39 5.68
C HIS A 20 12.07 2.88 4.97
N ALA A 21 11.77 3.47 3.82
CA ALA A 21 10.94 2.81 2.83
C ALA A 21 11.75 1.60 2.32
N GLU A 22 11.57 0.44 2.96
CA GLU A 22 12.12 -0.80 2.42
C GLU A 22 11.40 -1.10 1.11
N ASN A 23 12.11 -0.87 -0.01
CA ASN A 23 11.66 -1.26 -1.33
C ASN A 23 11.81 -2.77 -1.46
N VAL A 24 10.78 -3.51 -1.04
CA VAL A 24 10.72 -4.95 -1.26
C VAL A 24 10.39 -5.19 -2.73
N SER A 25 11.25 -5.94 -3.43
CA SER A 25 11.00 -6.36 -4.81
C SER A 25 9.83 -7.33 -4.85
N VAL A 26 8.75 -6.95 -5.53
CA VAL A 26 7.58 -7.80 -5.78
C VAL A 26 7.61 -8.28 -7.23
N LEU A 27 7.59 -9.60 -7.43
CA LEU A 27 7.66 -10.22 -8.75
C LEU A 27 6.26 -10.43 -9.36
N GLY A 28 6.18 -10.33 -10.68
CA GLY A 28 4.96 -10.58 -11.46
C GLY A 28 3.95 -9.44 -11.50
N ALA A 29 4.20 -8.35 -10.77
CA ALA A 29 3.38 -7.14 -10.84
C ALA A 29 3.61 -6.40 -12.16
N VAL A 30 2.54 -6.17 -12.92
CA VAL A 30 2.56 -5.22 -14.04
C VAL A 30 2.48 -3.78 -13.54
N ASP A 31 2.76 -2.81 -14.41
CA ASP A 31 2.50 -1.40 -14.13
C ASP A 31 1.00 -1.09 -14.16
N CYS A 32 0.60 -0.06 -13.41
CA CYS A 32 -0.78 0.43 -13.34
C CYS A 32 -1.32 0.87 -14.71
N GLY A 33 -0.48 1.44 -15.57
CA GLY A 33 -0.85 1.72 -16.95
C GLY A 33 -1.22 0.46 -17.74
N MET A 34 -0.52 -0.66 -17.50
CA MET A 34 -0.83 -1.94 -18.13
C MET A 34 -2.12 -2.54 -17.55
N TRP A 35 -2.30 -2.46 -16.23
CA TRP A 35 -3.56 -2.84 -15.56
C TRP A 35 -4.75 -2.18 -16.24
N VAL A 36 -4.76 -0.84 -16.32
CA VAL A 36 -5.86 -0.07 -16.91
C VAL A 36 -6.07 -0.45 -18.37
N LYS A 37 -4.98 -0.59 -19.15
CA LYS A 37 -5.03 -0.96 -20.57
C LYS A 37 -5.69 -2.32 -20.80
N THR A 38 -5.40 -3.32 -19.96
CA THR A 38 -5.87 -4.69 -20.18
C THR A 38 -7.12 -5.06 -19.37
N ARG A 39 -7.70 -4.14 -18.59
CA ARG A 39 -8.86 -4.42 -17.71
C ARG A 39 -10.06 -5.06 -18.43
N GLY A 40 -10.32 -4.65 -19.66
CA GLY A 40 -11.42 -5.16 -20.48
C GLY A 40 -11.06 -6.38 -21.34
N ASP A 41 -9.79 -6.79 -21.35
CA ASP A 41 -9.33 -7.99 -22.07
C ASP A 41 -9.61 -9.23 -21.20
N SER A 42 -10.28 -10.24 -21.78
CA SER A 42 -10.78 -11.38 -21.02
C SER A 42 -9.68 -12.24 -20.40
N LEU A 43 -8.52 -12.35 -21.06
CA LEU A 43 -7.41 -13.15 -20.55
C LEU A 43 -6.48 -12.31 -19.67
N SER A 44 -5.93 -11.23 -20.22
CA SER A 44 -4.92 -10.41 -19.53
C SER A 44 -5.52 -9.70 -18.31
N GLY A 45 -6.76 -9.21 -18.43
CA GLY A 45 -7.49 -8.61 -17.31
C GLY A 45 -7.71 -9.61 -16.17
N SER A 46 -8.11 -10.83 -16.50
CA SER A 46 -8.32 -11.91 -15.52
C SER A 46 -7.01 -12.36 -14.86
N LEU A 47 -5.91 -12.45 -15.62
CA LEU A 47 -4.59 -12.79 -15.09
C LEU A 47 -4.09 -11.74 -14.10
N HIS A 48 -4.23 -10.46 -14.41
CA HIS A 48 -3.83 -9.41 -13.49
C HIS A 48 -4.73 -9.34 -12.25
N GLN A 49 -6.04 -9.60 -12.39
CA GLN A 49 -6.94 -9.73 -11.23
C GLN A 49 -6.54 -10.89 -10.32
N ALA A 50 -6.28 -12.06 -10.90
CA ALA A 50 -5.85 -13.24 -10.14
C ALA A 50 -4.54 -12.95 -9.39
N TRP A 51 -3.59 -12.28 -10.05
CA TRP A 51 -2.35 -11.85 -9.42
C TRP A 51 -2.60 -10.88 -8.25
N LEU A 52 -3.46 -9.86 -8.43
CA LEU A 52 -3.84 -8.92 -7.37
C LEU A 52 -4.46 -9.64 -6.16
N PHE A 53 -5.39 -10.55 -6.40
CA PHE A 53 -6.04 -11.30 -5.33
C PHE A 53 -5.07 -12.21 -4.58
N GLY A 54 -4.16 -12.86 -5.31
CA GLY A 54 -3.07 -13.63 -4.71
C GLY A 54 -2.16 -12.77 -3.83
N PHE A 55 -1.78 -11.59 -4.33
CA PHE A 55 -0.96 -10.63 -3.57
C PHE A 55 -1.65 -10.18 -2.27
N LEU A 56 -2.92 -9.76 -2.35
CA LEU A 56 -3.69 -9.35 -1.17
C LEU A 56 -3.87 -10.50 -0.18
N SER A 57 -4.19 -11.70 -0.66
CA SER A 57 -4.35 -12.89 0.17
C SER A 57 -3.03 -13.27 0.87
N GLY A 58 -1.91 -13.18 0.16
CA GLY A 58 -0.58 -13.42 0.73
C GLY A 58 -0.22 -12.41 1.81
N ALA A 59 -0.49 -11.12 1.58
CA ALA A 59 -0.31 -10.09 2.61
C ALA A 59 -1.18 -10.35 3.85
N ASN A 60 -2.44 -10.75 3.64
CA ASN A 60 -3.36 -11.11 4.72
C ASN A 60 -2.94 -12.37 5.46
N ALA A 61 -2.43 -13.39 4.77
CA ALA A 61 -1.90 -14.58 5.40
C ALA A 61 -0.65 -14.29 6.24
N ALA A 62 0.21 -13.37 5.78
CA ALA A 62 1.45 -13.02 6.47
C ALA A 62 1.22 -12.23 7.78
N ILE A 63 0.29 -11.26 7.77
CA ILE A 63 0.14 -10.31 8.90
C ILE A 63 -1.31 -10.05 9.31
N GLY A 64 -2.30 -10.65 8.66
CA GLY A 64 -3.71 -10.32 8.85
C GLY A 64 -4.24 -10.65 10.25
N SER A 65 -3.75 -11.71 10.89
CA SER A 65 -4.11 -12.06 12.27
C SER A 65 -3.74 -10.97 13.28
N SER A 66 -2.61 -10.29 13.06
CA SER A 66 -2.16 -9.15 13.88
C SER A 66 -3.04 -7.91 13.72
N TYR A 67 -3.92 -7.87 12.70
CA TYR A 67 -4.74 -6.71 12.36
C TYR A 67 -6.24 -7.05 12.22
N GLY A 68 -6.70 -8.17 12.78
CA GLY A 68 -8.12 -8.52 12.80
C GLY A 68 -8.72 -8.83 11.43
N ASP A 69 -7.94 -9.54 10.60
CA ASP A 69 -8.28 -9.91 9.22
C ASP A 69 -8.72 -8.69 8.38
N PRO A 70 -7.76 -7.86 7.91
CA PRO A 70 -8.05 -6.67 7.11
C PRO A 70 -8.88 -6.91 5.86
N LEU A 71 -8.78 -8.10 5.24
CA LEU A 71 -9.59 -8.45 4.08
C LEU A 71 -11.03 -8.88 4.45
N HIS A 72 -11.32 -9.12 5.73
CA HIS A 72 -12.67 -9.46 6.14
C HIS A 72 -13.65 -8.30 5.88
N GLY A 73 -14.60 -8.53 4.98
CA GLY A 73 -15.70 -7.62 4.66
C GLY A 73 -15.50 -6.76 3.41
N ILE A 74 -14.36 -6.87 2.70
CA ILE A 74 -14.21 -6.32 1.35
C ILE A 74 -14.48 -7.41 0.30
N SER A 75 -15.26 -7.09 -0.73
CA SER A 75 -15.46 -7.99 -1.87
C SER A 75 -14.33 -7.86 -2.90
N SER A 76 -14.11 -8.89 -3.71
CA SER A 76 -13.16 -8.86 -4.82
C SER A 76 -13.43 -7.69 -5.79
N ASP A 77 -14.69 -7.39 -6.08
CA ASP A 77 -15.08 -6.28 -6.95
C ASP A 77 -14.73 -4.92 -6.32
N GLN A 78 -14.95 -4.75 -5.02
CA GLN A 78 -14.57 -3.52 -4.31
C GLN A 78 -13.05 -3.32 -4.34
N ALA A 79 -12.27 -4.38 -4.15
CA ALA A 79 -10.82 -4.31 -4.25
C ALA A 79 -10.38 -3.92 -5.67
N VAL A 80 -10.99 -4.52 -6.69
CA VAL A 80 -10.71 -4.20 -8.10
C VAL A 80 -11.06 -2.76 -8.44
N VAL A 81 -12.23 -2.26 -8.03
CA VAL A 81 -12.65 -0.87 -8.27
C VAL A 81 -11.71 0.11 -7.59
N TRP A 82 -11.31 -0.16 -6.34
CA TRP A 82 -10.35 0.68 -5.63
C TRP A 82 -9.01 0.73 -6.38
N VAL A 83 -8.49 -0.43 -6.81
CA VAL A 83 -7.22 -0.51 -7.54
C VAL A 83 -7.31 0.13 -8.92
N ASP A 84 -8.45 0.04 -9.61
CA ASP A 84 -8.67 0.75 -10.88
C ASP A 84 -8.54 2.27 -10.70
N ASN A 85 -9.17 2.83 -9.66
CA ASN A 85 -9.09 4.24 -9.34
C ASN A 85 -7.65 4.66 -8.97
N TYR A 86 -6.94 3.86 -8.18
CA TYR A 86 -5.54 4.12 -7.86
C TYR A 86 -4.69 4.13 -9.12
N CYS A 87 -4.81 3.11 -9.97
CA CYS A 87 -3.97 2.95 -11.14
C CYS A 87 -4.23 3.99 -12.23
N ARG A 88 -5.48 4.45 -12.41
CA ARG A 88 -5.80 5.57 -13.31
C ARG A 88 -5.10 6.87 -12.92
N ASN A 89 -4.91 7.10 -11.62
CA ASN A 89 -4.25 8.29 -11.10
C ASN A 89 -2.73 8.14 -10.99
N ASN A 90 -2.21 6.91 -11.05
CA ASN A 90 -0.79 6.59 -10.83
C ASN A 90 -0.27 5.59 -11.88
N PRO A 91 -0.28 5.93 -13.18
CA PRO A 91 -0.01 4.96 -14.25
C PRO A 91 1.41 4.38 -14.24
N LEU A 92 2.37 5.06 -13.62
CA LEU A 92 3.77 4.62 -13.49
C LEU A 92 4.03 3.74 -12.25
N SER A 93 3.08 3.65 -11.33
CA SER A 93 3.18 2.77 -10.17
C SER A 93 3.02 1.31 -10.56
N LYS A 94 3.55 0.39 -9.77
CA LYS A 94 3.32 -1.04 -9.93
C LYS A 94 1.93 -1.41 -9.39
N LEU A 95 1.33 -2.46 -9.93
CA LEU A 95 0.10 -3.05 -9.39
C LEU A 95 0.28 -3.50 -7.92
N ALA A 96 1.50 -3.91 -7.54
CA ALA A 96 1.89 -4.17 -6.16
C ALA A 96 1.76 -2.94 -5.25
N ASP A 97 2.09 -1.74 -5.75
CA ASP A 97 1.98 -0.49 -4.99
C ASP A 97 0.51 -0.18 -4.70
N ALA A 98 -0.36 -0.36 -5.69
CA ALA A 98 -1.80 -0.25 -5.54
C ALA A 98 -2.35 -1.24 -4.50
N GLY A 99 -2.01 -2.53 -4.64
CA GLY A 99 -2.44 -3.57 -3.71
C GLY A 99 -1.94 -3.33 -2.29
N SER A 100 -0.69 -2.91 -2.12
CA SER A 100 -0.13 -2.61 -0.80
C SER A 100 -0.79 -1.40 -0.15
N THR A 101 -1.13 -0.38 -0.95
CA THR A 101 -1.82 0.82 -0.47
C THR A 101 -3.24 0.49 -0.04
N LEU A 102 -3.99 -0.29 -0.82
CA LEU A 102 -5.30 -0.81 -0.44
C LEU A 102 -5.22 -1.57 0.89
N TYR A 103 -4.28 -2.52 0.99
CA TYR A 103 -4.15 -3.35 2.18
C TYR A 103 -3.82 -2.53 3.44
N ARG A 104 -2.92 -1.54 3.33
CA ARG A 104 -2.62 -0.60 4.42
C ARG A 104 -3.85 0.22 4.83
N GLU A 105 -4.65 0.66 3.87
CA GLU A 105 -5.90 1.38 4.16
C GLU A 105 -6.89 0.51 4.94
N LEU A 106 -7.04 -0.76 4.55
CA LEU A 106 -7.89 -1.72 5.26
C LEU A 106 -7.40 -1.99 6.69
N VAL A 107 -6.09 -2.15 6.87
CA VAL A 107 -5.47 -2.26 8.21
C VAL A 107 -5.79 -1.03 9.06
N ALA A 108 -5.65 0.17 8.51
CA ALA A 108 -5.94 1.41 9.22
C ALA A 108 -7.42 1.51 9.61
N ARG A 109 -8.34 1.15 8.70
CA ARG A 109 -9.78 1.12 8.96
C ARG A 109 -10.16 0.13 10.07
N LYS A 110 -9.46 -1.00 10.19
CA LYS A 110 -9.68 -1.97 11.28
C LYS A 110 -9.19 -1.46 12.63
N LYS A 111 -8.03 -0.79 12.68
CA LYS A 111 -7.51 -0.19 13.92
C LYS A 111 -8.37 0.96 14.47
N ALA A 112 -9.15 1.61 13.62
CA ALA A 112 -10.02 2.71 14.00
C ALA A 112 -11.40 2.27 14.52
N ARG A 113 -11.71 0.97 14.51
CA ARG A 113 -12.94 0.38 15.05
C ARG A 113 -12.65 -0.26 16.39
#